data_AF-A0AAV9S437-F1
#
_entry.id   AF-A0AAV9S437-F1
#
_cell.length_a   1.000
_cell.length_b   1.000
_cell.length_c   1.000
_cell.angle_alpha   90.00
_cell.angle_beta   90.00
_cell.angle_gamma   90.00
#
_symmetry.space_group_name_H-M   'P 1'
#
loop_
_entity.id
_entity.type
_entity.pdbx_description
1 polymer ?
#
loop_
_entity_poly.entity_id
_entity_poly.type
_entity_poly.pdbx_seq_one_letter_code
_entity_poly.pdbx_strand_id
1 'polypeptide(L)'
;AGYLPQGIPLQLIGYLPEETSFLPWHAASRALYQLDKLLDRTDDYRLFSDYVLKQVASRYHQMGWPTNGPGTEGNILQASYQTEELQRELIMLACSFGNKQCHRQAIAYISDWISSNKN
;
A
#
# COMPACT_ATOMS: atom_id res chain seq x y z
N ALA A 1 8.49 19.17 -14.69
CA ALA A 1 9.34 20.37 -14.82
C ALA A 1 10.75 20.10 -15.37
N GLY A 2 11.23 18.84 -15.45
CA GLY A 2 12.49 18.54 -16.17
C GLY A 2 13.78 19.02 -15.51
N TYR A 3 13.73 19.57 -14.29
CA TYR A 3 14.90 20.09 -13.57
C TYR A 3 15.88 19.01 -13.09
N LEU A 4 15.44 17.76 -12.98
CA LEU A 4 16.27 16.63 -12.58
C LEU A 4 16.04 15.43 -13.52
N PRO A 5 17.07 14.61 -13.75
CA PRO A 5 16.89 13.31 -14.41
C PRO A 5 15.84 12.47 -13.69
N GLN A 6 14.96 11.82 -14.45
CA GLN A 6 13.84 11.03 -13.90
C GLN A 6 14.28 9.85 -13.03
N GLY A 7 15.51 9.34 -13.22
CA GLY A 7 16.07 8.27 -12.38
C GLY A 7 16.33 8.71 -10.93
N ILE A 8 16.60 10.00 -10.69
CA ILE A 8 16.94 10.49 -9.34
C ILE A 8 15.75 10.36 -8.38
N PRO A 9 14.52 10.83 -8.69
CA PRO A 9 13.37 10.61 -7.82
C PRO A 9 13.08 9.14 -7.51
N LEU A 10 13.25 8.23 -8.47
CA LEU A 10 13.05 6.80 -8.27
C LEU A 10 14.12 6.18 -7.36
N GLN A 11 15.36 6.64 -7.45
CA GLN A 11 16.42 6.26 -6.52
C GLN A 11 16.15 6.81 -5.11
N LEU A 12 15.65 8.04 -5.02
CA LEU A 12 15.34 8.68 -3.75
C LEU A 12 14.31 7.90 -2.94
N ILE A 13 13.27 7.35 -3.57
CA ILE A 13 12.27 6.53 -2.86
C ILE A 13 12.70 5.07 -2.66
N GLY A 14 13.94 4.71 -3.00
CA GLY A 14 14.45 3.34 -2.82
C GLY A 14 14.58 2.90 -1.36
N TYR A 15 14.51 3.83 -0.39
CA TYR A 15 14.57 3.53 1.04
C TYR A 15 13.20 3.15 1.65
N LEU A 16 12.10 3.30 0.89
CA LEU A 16 10.74 3.05 1.38
C LEU A 16 10.54 1.72 2.14
N PRO A 17 11.18 0.59 1.80
CA PRO A 17 11.03 -0.65 2.56
C PRO A 17 11.37 -0.52 4.05
N GLU A 18 12.22 0.46 4.40
CA GLU A 18 12.62 0.77 5.76
C GLU A 18 11.84 1.96 6.37
N GLU A 19 10.98 2.64 5.61
CA GLU A 19 10.19 3.79 6.08
C GLU A 19 9.03 3.34 6.97
N THR A 20 8.83 4.03 8.10
CA THR A 20 7.81 3.74 9.12
C THR A 20 6.78 4.87 9.28
N SER A 21 7.01 6.01 8.65
CA SER A 21 6.19 7.21 8.81
C SER A 21 5.17 7.33 7.67
N PHE A 22 3.97 7.78 8.00
CA PHE A 22 2.92 8.01 7.03
C PHE A 22 3.29 9.04 5.95
N LEU A 23 3.84 10.20 6.35
CA LEU A 23 4.02 11.32 5.42
C LEU A 23 4.94 11.01 4.22
N PRO A 24 6.10 10.35 4.39
CA PRO A 24 6.94 9.99 3.25
C PRO A 24 6.29 8.93 2.34
N TRP A 25 5.61 7.94 2.93
CA TRP A 25 4.81 6.97 2.17
C TRP A 25 3.71 7.65 1.36
N HIS A 26 2.99 8.60 1.95
CA HIS A 26 1.94 9.34 1.27
C HIS A 26 2.49 10.18 0.12
N ALA A 27 3.60 10.88 0.34
CA ALA A 27 4.26 11.68 -0.70
C ALA A 27 4.72 10.82 -1.87
N ALA A 28 5.36 9.67 -1.60
CA ALA A 28 5.79 8.74 -2.62
C ALA A 28 4.59 8.12 -3.38
N SER A 29 3.57 7.66 -2.66
CA SER A 29 2.38 7.03 -3.25
C SER A 29 1.68 7.96 -4.23
N ARG A 30 1.56 9.25 -3.91
CA ARG A 30 1.03 10.24 -4.86
C ARG A 30 1.80 10.28 -6.18
N ALA A 31 3.14 10.22 -6.13
CA ALA A 31 3.95 10.18 -7.35
C ALA A 31 3.79 8.84 -8.09
N LEU A 32 3.79 7.73 -7.36
CA LEU A 32 3.62 6.38 -7.93
C LEU A 32 2.28 6.21 -8.63
N TYR A 33 1.16 6.71 -8.06
CA TYR A 33 -0.15 6.68 -8.71
C TYR A 33 -0.23 7.56 -9.96
N GLN A 34 0.55 8.65 -10.04
CA GLN A 34 0.63 9.44 -11.27
C GLN A 34 1.42 8.68 -12.34
N LEU A 35 2.53 8.03 -11.97
CA LEU A 35 3.29 7.19 -12.89
C LEU A 35 2.50 5.98 -13.36
N ASP A 36 1.72 5.36 -12.49
CA ASP A 36 0.79 4.26 -12.83
C ASP A 36 -0.12 4.65 -14.00
N LYS A 37 -0.80 5.80 -13.91
CA LYS A 37 -1.67 6.32 -14.98
C LYS A 37 -0.94 6.64 -16.29
N LEU A 38 0.35 6.98 -16.21
CA LEU A 38 1.14 7.31 -17.40
C LEU A 38 1.70 6.04 -18.07
N LEU A 39 1.90 4.98 -17.29
CA LEU A 39 2.55 3.75 -17.73
C LEU A 39 1.56 2.59 -17.96
N ASP A 40 0.28 2.70 -17.54
CA ASP A 40 -0.72 1.62 -17.56
C ASP A 40 -0.88 0.90 -18.92
N ARG A 41 -0.56 1.58 -20.03
CA ARG A 41 -0.68 1.07 -21.40
C ARG A 41 0.66 0.94 -22.12
N THR A 42 1.77 1.00 -21.39
CA THR A 42 3.11 0.83 -21.97
C THR A 42 3.64 -0.58 -21.72
N ASP A 43 4.57 -1.02 -22.56
CA ASP A 43 5.21 -2.33 -22.41
C ASP A 43 6.02 -2.45 -21.09
N ASP A 44 6.46 -1.31 -20.56
CA ASP A 44 7.25 -1.19 -19.34
C ASP A 44 6.41 -1.21 -18.06
N TYR A 45 5.08 -1.21 -18.16
CA TYR A 45 4.18 -1.17 -16.99
C TYR A 45 4.51 -2.25 -15.97
N ARG A 46 4.75 -3.48 -16.44
CA ARG A 46 5.06 -4.62 -15.58
C ARG A 46 6.34 -4.39 -14.76
N LEU A 47 7.38 -3.81 -15.37
CA LEU A 47 8.62 -3.51 -14.67
C LEU A 47 8.39 -2.48 -13.57
N PHE A 48 7.58 -1.45 -13.86
CA PHE A 48 7.19 -0.43 -12.90
C PHE A 48 6.35 -1.02 -11.75
N SER A 49 5.34 -1.84 -12.06
CA SER A 49 4.51 -2.48 -11.04
C SER A 49 5.32 -3.39 -10.12
N ASP A 50 6.24 -4.18 -10.69
CA ASP A 50 7.12 -5.06 -9.91
C ASP A 50 8.04 -4.26 -8.98
N TYR A 51 8.56 -3.12 -9.45
CA TYR A 51 9.33 -2.21 -8.61
C TYR A 51 8.49 -1.70 -7.43
N VAL A 52 7.27 -1.19 -7.66
CA VAL A 52 6.40 -0.68 -6.59
C VAL A 52 6.03 -1.78 -5.60
N LEU A 53 5.67 -2.97 -6.09
CA LEU A 53 5.37 -4.14 -5.26
C LEU A 53 6.55 -4.51 -4.36
N LYS A 54 7.78 -4.45 -4.88
CA LYS A 54 8.99 -4.69 -4.08
C LYS A 54 9.16 -3.65 -2.97
N GLN A 55 8.87 -2.38 -3.23
CA GLN A 55 8.98 -1.32 -2.22
C GLN A 55 7.97 -1.54 -1.07
N VAL A 56 6.70 -1.79 -1.41
CA VAL A 56 5.60 -1.87 -0.42
C VAL A 56 5.58 -3.20 0.34
N ALA A 57 6.12 -4.28 -0.22
CA ALA A 57 6.00 -5.63 0.33
C ALA A 57 6.40 -5.72 1.81
N SER A 58 7.60 -5.27 2.20
CA SER A 58 8.09 -5.41 3.58
C SER A 58 7.12 -4.82 4.60
N ARG A 59 6.75 -3.55 4.41
CA ARG A 59 5.86 -2.82 5.34
C ARG A 59 4.43 -3.31 5.30
N TYR A 60 3.91 -3.66 4.12
CA TYR A 60 2.56 -4.25 3.99
C TYR A 60 2.41 -5.53 4.81
N HIS A 61 3.37 -6.46 4.72
CA HIS A 61 3.29 -7.73 5.47
C HIS A 61 3.45 -7.54 6.98
N GLN A 62 4.26 -6.56 7.41
CA GLN A 62 4.44 -6.26 8.83
C GLN A 62 3.19 -5.63 9.45
N MET A 63 2.55 -4.70 8.74
CA MET A 63 1.38 -3.96 9.23
C MET A 63 0.10 -4.79 9.15
N GLY A 64 -0.04 -5.61 8.09
CA GLY A 64 -1.22 -6.45 7.89
C GLY A 64 -2.54 -5.67 7.77
N TRP A 65 -3.65 -6.40 7.83
CA TRP A 65 -5.00 -5.84 7.83
C TRP A 65 -5.56 -5.75 9.25
N PRO A 66 -6.46 -4.81 9.53
CA PRO A 66 -7.09 -4.70 10.85
C PRO A 66 -7.90 -5.97 11.17
N THR A 67 -7.64 -6.59 12.32
CA THR A 67 -8.37 -7.78 12.78
C THR A 67 -9.59 -7.39 13.61
N ASN A 68 -10.79 -7.74 13.13
CA ASN A 68 -12.06 -7.55 13.84
C ASN A 68 -12.41 -8.77 14.75
N GLY A 69 -11.43 -9.34 15.45
CA GLY A 69 -11.63 -10.54 16.27
C GLY A 69 -12.26 -10.24 17.63
N PRO A 70 -13.22 -11.05 18.13
CA PRO A 70 -13.71 -10.94 19.50
C PRO A 70 -12.56 -11.33 20.44
N GLY A 71 -12.01 -10.35 21.16
CA GLY A 71 -10.81 -10.51 22.01
C GLY A 71 -9.68 -9.52 21.71
N THR A 72 -9.80 -8.72 20.64
CA THR A 72 -8.79 -7.69 20.28
C THR A 72 -9.09 -6.31 20.88
N GLU A 73 -10.11 -6.18 21.72
CA GLU A 73 -10.45 -4.93 22.42
C GLU A 73 -9.36 -4.49 23.41
N GLY A 74 -8.45 -5.41 23.81
CA GLY A 74 -7.34 -5.12 24.72
C GLY A 74 -6.00 -4.77 24.05
N ASN A 75 -5.86 -4.99 22.73
CA ASN A 75 -4.64 -4.73 21.97
C ASN A 75 -4.81 -3.66 20.88
N ILE A 76 -5.92 -2.91 20.91
CA ILE A 76 -5.97 -1.56 20.36
C ILE A 76 -5.08 -0.70 21.27
N LEU A 77 -3.77 -0.95 21.24
CA LEU A 77 -2.79 0.08 21.59
C LEU A 77 -3.14 1.24 20.67
N GLN A 78 -3.83 2.23 21.24
CA GLN A 78 -4.31 3.46 20.63
C GLN A 78 -3.48 3.82 19.40
N ALA A 79 -3.88 3.26 18.24
CA ALA A 79 -3.08 3.39 17.04
C ALA A 79 -3.11 4.88 16.72
N SER A 80 -1.94 5.50 16.62
CA SER A 80 -1.93 6.91 16.26
C SER A 80 -2.62 7.06 14.90
N TYR A 81 -3.32 8.17 14.67
CA TYR A 81 -3.89 8.49 13.37
C TYR A 81 -2.90 8.24 12.21
N GLN A 82 -1.60 8.54 12.43
CA GLN A 82 -0.56 8.28 11.44
C GLN A 82 -0.33 6.78 11.16
N THR A 83 -0.46 5.92 12.17
CA THR A 83 -0.34 4.47 12.01
C THR A 83 -1.50 3.91 11.19
N GLU A 84 -2.73 4.37 11.44
CA GLU A 84 -3.92 3.95 10.68
C GLU A 84 -3.84 4.42 9.21
N GLU A 85 -3.48 5.69 8.99
CA GLU A 85 -3.31 6.22 7.64
C GLU A 85 -2.16 5.53 6.89
N LEU A 86 -1.06 5.21 7.57
CA LEU A 86 0.01 4.40 6.97
C LEU A 86 -0.50 3.01 6.58
N GLN A 87 -1.24 2.33 7.46
CA GLN A 87 -1.79 1.01 7.14
C GLN A 87 -2.67 1.06 5.89
N ARG A 88 -3.56 2.05 5.85
CA ARG A 88 -4.45 2.28 4.72
C ARG A 88 -3.67 2.56 3.43
N GLU A 89 -2.66 3.44 3.49
CA GLU A 89 -1.82 3.77 2.33
C GLU A 89 -1.10 2.52 1.78
N LEU A 90 -0.49 1.71 2.65
CA LEU A 90 0.20 0.48 2.27
C LEU A 90 -0.75 -0.56 1.65
N ILE A 91 -1.94 -0.74 2.22
CA ILE A 91 -2.97 -1.64 1.68
C ILE A 91 -3.43 -1.14 0.30
N MET A 92 -3.77 0.15 0.17
CA MET A 92 -4.21 0.72 -1.11
C MET A 92 -3.13 0.55 -2.19
N LEU A 93 -1.87 0.83 -1.86
CA LEU A 93 -0.76 0.73 -2.80
C LEU A 93 -0.53 -0.73 -3.20
N ALA A 94 -0.45 -1.65 -2.24
CA ALA A 94 -0.26 -3.08 -2.52
C ALA A 94 -1.39 -3.64 -3.41
N CYS A 95 -2.65 -3.33 -3.10
CA CYS A 95 -3.80 -3.80 -3.87
C CYS A 95 -3.84 -3.17 -5.28
N SER A 96 -3.57 -1.87 -5.42
CA SER A 96 -3.61 -1.18 -6.72
C SER A 96 -2.60 -1.75 -7.70
N PHE A 97 -1.42 -2.14 -7.21
CA PHE A 97 -0.34 -2.69 -8.04
C PHE A 97 -0.39 -4.22 -8.18
N GLY A 98 -1.46 -4.88 -7.74
CA GLY A 98 -1.67 -6.31 -8.02
C GLY A 98 -1.08 -7.29 -7.00
N ASN A 99 -0.85 -6.87 -5.76
CA ASN A 99 -0.41 -7.79 -4.72
C ASN A 99 -1.48 -8.88 -4.47
N LYS A 100 -1.11 -10.14 -4.75
CA LYS A 100 -2.02 -11.29 -4.65
C LYS A 100 -2.56 -11.53 -3.24
N GLN A 101 -1.77 -11.27 -2.19
CA GLN A 101 -2.25 -11.42 -0.82
C GLN A 101 -3.26 -10.34 -0.48
N CYS A 102 -3.01 -9.10 -0.91
CA CYS A 102 -3.94 -7.98 -0.73
C CYS A 102 -5.28 -8.27 -1.40
N HIS A 103 -5.28 -8.74 -2.65
CA HIS A 103 -6.51 -9.13 -3.35
C HIS A 103 -7.25 -10.27 -2.66
N ARG A 104 -6.55 -11.34 -2.24
CA ARG A 104 -7.17 -12.45 -1.51
C ARG A 104 -7.83 -11.98 -0.21
N GLN A 105 -7.14 -11.11 0.53
CA GLN A 105 -7.64 -10.60 1.80
C GLN A 105 -8.84 -9.68 1.60
N ALA A 106 -8.80 -8.79 0.61
CA ALA A 106 -9.92 -7.92 0.26
C ALA A 106 -11.17 -8.73 -0.13
N ILE A 107 -10.99 -9.77 -0.96
CA ILE A 107 -12.07 -10.67 -1.35
C ILE A 107 -12.65 -11.41 -0.13
N ALA A 108 -11.80 -11.89 0.78
CA ALA A 108 -12.25 -12.56 2.00
C ALA A 108 -13.11 -11.62 2.87
N TYR A 109 -12.64 -10.40 3.17
CA TYR A 109 -13.40 -9.43 3.97
C TYR A 109 -14.74 -9.06 3.34
N ILE A 110 -14.77 -8.83 2.02
CA ILE A 110 -16.02 -8.53 1.30
C ILE A 110 -16.97 -9.73 1.35
N SER A 111 -16.45 -10.95 1.15
CA SER A 111 -17.27 -12.18 1.18
C SER A 111 -17.85 -12.43 2.58
N ASP A 112 -17.04 -12.23 3.62
CA ASP A 112 -17.48 -12.34 5.02
C ASP A 112 -18.57 -11.31 5.32
N TRP A 113 -18.39 -10.06 4.89
CA TRP A 113 -19.40 -9.01 5.05
C TRP A 113 -20.71 -9.37 4.35
N ILE A 114 -20.66 -9.79 3.08
CA ILE A 114 -21.84 -10.21 2.29
C ILE A 114 -22.56 -11.37 2.99
N SER A 115 -21.82 -12.39 3.44
CA SER A 115 -22.41 -13.57 4.08
C SER A 115 -23.01 -13.28 5.45
N SER A 116 -22.49 -12.28 6.18
CA SER A 116 -22.95 -11.92 7.52
C SER A 116 -24.32 -11.24 7.55
N ASN A 117 -24.85 -10.83 6.39
CA ASN A 117 -26.15 -10.15 6.23
C ASN A 117 -26.35 -8.94 7.16
N LYS A 118 -25.25 -8.32 7.60
CA LYS A 118 -25.24 -7.09 8.41
C LYS A 118 -25.44 -5.89 7.48
N ASN A 119 -26.70 -5.65 7.11
CA ASN A 119 -27.16 -4.35 6.61
C ASN A 119 -27.49 -3.43 7.78
#